data_AF-A0AAV8VB31-F1
#
_entry.id   AF-A0AAV8VB31-F1
#
_cell.length_a   1.000
_cell.length_b   1.000
_cell.length_c   1.000
_cell.angle_alpha   90.00
_cell.angle_beta   90.00
_cell.angle_gamma   90.00
#
_symmetry.space_group_name_H-M   'P 1'
#
loop_
_entity.id
_entity.type
_entity.pdbx_description
1 polymer ?
#
loop_
_entity_poly.entity_id
_entity_poly.type
_entity_poly.pdbx_seq_one_letter_code
_entity_poly.pdbx_strand_id
1 'polypeptide(L)'
;YTLKENDLKGDDSFFANIIVDVTPDTCDDAFAYIPDLGGYGLVVYSYASNDSWRIKHNFFYFDPLSGDLTVGGVNFQWTDGLFGLALGPQNETGYRTLYFHALASTNEFSVSTEVLRNKTIALDSSYYHLF
;
A
#
# COMPACT_ATOMS: atom_id res chain seq x y z
N TYR A 1 -13.92 3.27 11.77
CA TYR A 1 -13.17 2.00 11.90
C TYR A 1 -11.83 2.31 12.55
N THR A 2 -11.37 1.45 13.47
CA THR A 2 -10.01 1.53 14.04
C THR A 2 -9.23 0.33 13.49
N LEU A 3 -8.03 0.56 12.93
CA LEU A 3 -7.21 -0.53 12.41
C LEU A 3 -6.91 -1.54 13.52
N LYS A 4 -6.95 -2.83 13.17
CA LYS A 4 -6.66 -3.90 14.12
C LYS A 4 -5.19 -3.86 14.49
N GLU A 5 -4.87 -4.24 15.72
CA GLU A 5 -3.48 -4.28 16.21
C GLU A 5 -2.57 -5.11 15.29
N ASN A 6 -3.06 -6.23 14.76
CA ASN A 6 -2.29 -7.10 13.85
C ASN A 6 -2.05 -6.50 12.46
N ASP A 7 -2.75 -5.41 12.10
CA ASP A 7 -2.49 -4.68 10.85
C ASP A 7 -1.43 -3.59 11.03
N LEU A 8 -1.07 -3.29 12.28
CA LEU A 8 0.03 -2.41 12.68
C LEU A 8 1.32 -3.21 12.84
N LYS A 9 2.46 -2.54 12.72
CA LYS A 9 3.79 -3.05 13.07
C LYS A 9 4.29 -2.36 14.33
N GLY A 10 3.52 -2.45 15.41
CA GLY A 10 3.83 -1.77 16.67
C GLY A 10 4.06 -0.27 16.48
N ASP A 11 5.07 0.27 17.17
CA ASP A 11 5.43 1.68 17.10
C ASP A 11 6.15 2.07 15.79
N ASP A 12 6.56 1.10 14.96
CA ASP A 12 7.16 1.37 13.64
C ASP A 12 6.11 1.84 12.63
N SER A 13 4.83 1.55 12.85
CA SER A 13 3.79 1.91 11.89
C SER A 13 3.66 3.42 11.76
N PHE A 14 3.73 3.91 10.52
CA PHE A 14 3.55 5.32 10.21
C PHE A 14 2.76 5.48 8.92
N PHE A 15 1.49 5.90 9.07
CA PHE A 15 0.55 6.10 7.97
C PHE A 15 0.46 7.58 7.61
N ALA A 16 1.11 7.98 6.51
CA ALA A 16 1.15 9.39 6.09
C ALA A 16 0.01 9.78 5.12
N ASN A 17 -0.56 8.82 4.39
CA ASN A 17 -1.62 9.05 3.40
C ASN A 17 -2.54 7.83 3.27
N ILE A 18 -3.53 7.96 2.38
CA ILE A 18 -4.55 6.96 2.08
C ILE A 18 -5.04 7.22 0.65
N ILE A 19 -5.29 6.17 -0.12
CA ILE A 19 -6.01 6.25 -1.39
C ILE A 19 -7.29 5.44 -1.28
N VAL A 20 -8.40 6.02 -1.73
CA VAL A 20 -9.72 5.38 -1.70
C VAL A 20 -10.10 4.94 -3.10
N ASP A 21 -10.40 3.66 -3.24
CA ASP A 21 -10.95 3.06 -4.44
C ASP A 21 -12.46 2.89 -4.28
N VAL A 22 -13.22 3.65 -5.05
CA VAL A 22 -14.66 3.63 -5.04
C VAL A 22 -15.18 3.71 -6.47
N THR A 23 -16.22 2.94 -6.74
CA THR A 23 -17.00 3.03 -7.99
C THR A 23 -18.31 3.75 -7.67
N PRO A 24 -18.73 4.76 -8.47
CA PRO A 24 -19.90 5.58 -8.16
C PRO A 24 -21.18 4.79 -7.85
N ASP A 25 -21.39 3.67 -8.56
CA ASP A 25 -22.59 2.84 -8.42
C ASP A 25 -22.54 1.86 -7.22
N THR A 26 -21.38 1.70 -6.58
CA THR A 26 -21.14 0.75 -5.47
C THR A 26 -20.34 1.42 -4.36
N CYS A 27 -20.80 2.59 -3.91
CA CYS A 27 -20.12 3.38 -2.87
C CYS A 27 -19.96 2.64 -1.53
N ASP A 28 -20.82 1.66 -1.25
CA ASP A 28 -20.80 0.80 -0.07
C ASP A 28 -19.77 -0.35 -0.16
N ASP A 29 -19.17 -0.59 -1.32
CA ASP A 29 -18.06 -1.53 -1.53
C ASP A 29 -16.73 -0.81 -1.80
N ALA A 30 -16.51 0.31 -1.11
CA ALA A 30 -15.27 1.06 -1.21
C ALA A 30 -14.11 0.33 -0.51
N PHE A 31 -12.91 0.48 -1.05
CA PHE A 31 -11.66 0.02 -0.45
C PHE A 31 -10.75 1.20 -0.16
N ALA A 32 -9.97 1.10 0.92
CA ALA A 32 -8.89 2.03 1.22
C ALA A 32 -7.55 1.30 1.21
N TYR A 33 -6.56 1.90 0.57
CA TYR A 33 -5.17 1.47 0.54
C TYR A 33 -4.35 2.46 1.36
N ILE A 34 -3.80 1.96 2.47
CA ILE A 34 -3.10 2.77 3.46
C ILE A 34 -1.66 2.27 3.54
N PRO A 35 -0.69 2.98 2.94
CA PRO A 35 0.70 2.56 2.97
C PRO A 35 1.30 2.87 4.34
N ASP A 36 2.12 1.93 4.82
CA ASP A 36 2.83 2.02 6.08
C ASP A 36 4.32 2.21 5.80
N LEU A 37 4.77 3.47 5.87
CA LEU A 37 6.11 3.85 5.47
C LEU A 37 7.17 3.36 6.45
N GLY A 38 6.90 3.37 7.76
CA GLY A 38 7.82 2.85 8.78
C GLY A 38 7.71 1.34 8.97
N GLY A 39 6.53 0.77 8.73
CA GLY A 39 6.28 -0.66 8.86
C GLY A 39 6.51 -1.50 7.60
N TYR A 40 6.81 -0.87 6.46
CA TYR A 40 7.05 -1.54 5.17
C TYR A 40 5.90 -2.48 4.76
N GLY A 41 4.68 -1.96 4.77
CA GLY A 41 3.48 -2.73 4.48
C GLY A 41 2.39 -1.91 3.82
N LEU A 42 1.39 -2.60 3.29
CA LEU A 42 0.16 -1.98 2.82
C LEU A 42 -0.98 -2.53 3.66
N VAL A 43 -1.75 -1.64 4.30
CA VAL A 43 -3.01 -2.02 4.94
C VAL A 43 -4.14 -1.77 3.95
N VAL A 44 -4.92 -2.81 3.67
CA VAL A 44 -6.15 -2.72 2.88
C VAL A 44 -7.32 -2.73 3.83
N TYR A 45 -8.26 -1.80 3.67
CA TYR A 45 -9.53 -1.78 4.40
C TYR A 45 -10.68 -1.91 3.41
N SER A 46 -11.64 -2.77 3.73
CA SER A 46 -12.89 -2.97 2.99
C SER A 46 -14.05 -2.36 3.77
N TYR A 47 -14.75 -1.42 3.15
CA TYR A 47 -15.89 -0.75 3.79
C TYR A 47 -17.08 -1.68 3.97
N ALA A 48 -17.40 -2.50 2.95
CA ALA A 48 -18.51 -3.45 2.98
C ALA A 48 -18.37 -4.48 4.11
N SER A 49 -17.17 -5.01 4.32
CA SER A 49 -16.91 -5.99 5.39
C SER A 49 -16.53 -5.37 6.73
N ASN A 50 -16.25 -4.06 6.75
CA ASN A 50 -15.71 -3.34 7.91
C ASN A 50 -14.51 -4.08 8.53
N ASP A 51 -13.61 -4.57 7.68
CA ASP A 51 -12.40 -5.32 8.04
C ASP A 51 -11.18 -4.78 7.30
N SER A 52 -10.00 -4.94 7.89
CA SER A 52 -8.72 -4.62 7.26
C SER A 52 -7.76 -5.81 7.26
N TRP A 53 -6.71 -5.74 6.45
CA TRP A 53 -5.61 -6.70 6.51
C TRP A 53 -4.32 -6.04 6.06
N ARG A 54 -3.22 -6.43 6.70
CA ARG A 54 -1.88 -6.02 6.32
C ARG A 54 -1.24 -6.98 5.33
N ILE A 55 -0.83 -6.44 4.20
CA ILE A 55 -0.04 -7.09 3.16
C ILE A 55 1.43 -6.73 3.38
N LYS A 56 2.30 -7.72 3.18
CA LYS A 56 3.76 -7.55 3.21
C LYS A 56 4.34 -8.03 1.88
N HIS A 57 5.20 -7.22 1.29
CA HIS A 57 5.90 -7.54 0.05
C HIS A 57 7.25 -6.83 0.03
N ASN A 58 8.28 -7.42 -0.61
CA ASN A 58 9.61 -6.80 -0.68
C ASN A 58 9.59 -5.46 -1.42
N PHE A 59 8.66 -5.27 -2.35
CA PHE A 59 8.50 -4.00 -3.07
C PHE A 59 8.05 -2.83 -2.18
N PHE A 60 7.64 -3.10 -0.94
CA PHE A 60 7.24 -2.07 0.03
C PHE A 60 8.42 -1.54 0.86
N TYR A 61 9.60 -2.13 0.73
CA TYR A 61 10.79 -1.73 1.46
C TYR A 61 11.52 -0.62 0.70
N PHE A 62 12.24 0.21 1.46
CA PHE A 62 13.18 1.17 0.87
C PHE A 62 14.31 0.45 0.13
N ASP A 63 14.91 1.17 -0.83
CA ASP A 63 16.16 0.79 -1.45
C ASP A 63 17.32 1.33 -0.60
N PRO A 64 18.20 0.48 -0.04
CA PRO A 64 19.31 0.91 0.80
C PRO A 64 20.31 1.82 0.08
N LEU A 65 20.30 1.85 -1.26
CA LEU A 65 21.13 2.76 -2.05
C LEU A 65 20.49 4.13 -2.26
N SER A 66 19.21 4.31 -1.88
CA SER A 66 18.40 5.49 -2.16
C SER A 66 17.91 6.21 -0.88
N GLY A 67 18.50 5.90 0.29
CA GLY A 67 18.10 6.47 1.57
C GLY A 67 18.70 7.85 1.90
N ASP A 68 19.68 8.33 1.12
CA ASP A 68 20.34 9.63 1.34
C ASP A 68 19.66 10.74 0.53
N LEU A 69 18.90 11.61 1.21
CA LEU A 69 18.03 12.61 0.61
C LEU A 69 18.59 14.01 0.85
N THR A 70 18.51 14.87 -0.18
CA THR A 70 18.89 16.28 -0.06
C THR A 70 17.78 17.17 -0.62
N VAL A 71 17.14 17.95 0.25
CA VAL A 71 16.00 18.82 -0.11
C VAL A 71 16.30 20.23 0.38
N GLY A 72 16.30 21.21 -0.52
CA GLY A 72 16.52 22.62 -0.16
C GLY A 72 17.88 22.90 0.51
N GLY A 73 18.90 22.08 0.22
CA GLY A 73 20.24 22.19 0.84
C GLY A 73 20.37 21.49 2.20
N VAL A 74 19.31 20.87 2.71
CA VAL A 74 19.36 20.04 3.93
C VAL A 74 19.51 18.57 3.52
N ASN A 75 20.50 17.90 4.10
CA ASN A 75 20.77 16.48 3.89
C ASN A 75 20.28 15.66 5.09
N PHE A 76 19.64 14.53 4.82
CA PHE A 76 19.12 13.61 5.83
C PHE A 76 19.00 12.19 5.26
N GLN A 77 19.05 11.19 6.14
CA GLN A 77 18.93 9.79 5.77
C GLN A 77 17.64 9.20 6.33
N TRP A 78 16.78 8.70 5.45
CA TRP A 78 15.54 8.01 5.81
C TRP A 78 15.49 6.62 5.18
N THR A 79 14.84 5.70 5.89
CA THR A 79 14.60 4.33 5.42
C THR A 79 13.13 4.12 5.08
N ASP A 80 12.41 5.21 4.78
CA ASP A 80 10.97 5.20 4.60
C ASP A 80 10.57 4.34 3.39
N GLY A 81 9.74 3.34 3.67
CA GLY A 81 9.24 2.39 2.68
C GLY A 81 8.03 2.93 1.93
N LEU A 82 7.07 2.05 1.66
CA LEU A 82 5.86 2.32 0.87
C LEU A 82 5.21 3.66 1.26
N PHE A 83 5.06 4.57 0.29
CA PHE A 83 4.60 5.93 0.54
C PHE A 83 3.68 6.45 -0.58
N GLY A 84 4.19 6.47 -1.81
CA GLY A 84 3.42 6.92 -2.96
C GLY A 84 2.48 5.82 -3.44
N LEU A 85 1.20 6.14 -3.61
CA LEU A 85 0.17 5.27 -4.17
C LEU A 85 -0.65 6.05 -5.19
N ALA A 86 -1.01 5.43 -6.32
CA ALA A 86 -1.93 6.00 -7.29
C ALA A 86 -2.79 4.92 -7.95
N LEU A 87 -4.08 5.19 -8.13
CA LEU A 87 -4.99 4.30 -8.83
C LEU A 87 -5.09 4.68 -10.31
N GLY A 88 -4.95 3.67 -11.17
CA GLY A 88 -5.28 3.78 -12.58
C GLY A 88 -6.79 3.82 -12.85
N PRO A 89 -7.18 3.94 -14.13
CA PRO A 89 -8.57 3.79 -14.54
C PRO A 89 -9.08 2.38 -14.22
N GLN A 90 -10.39 2.27 -14.05
CA GLN A 90 -11.06 0.98 -13.90
C GLN A 90 -10.97 0.21 -15.23
N ASN A 91 -10.60 -1.06 -15.14
CA ASN A 91 -10.57 -1.98 -16.27
C ASN A 91 -11.96 -2.63 -16.52
N GLU A 92 -12.06 -3.45 -17.56
CA GLU A 92 -13.31 -4.14 -17.93
C GLU A 92 -13.82 -5.12 -16.86
N THR A 93 -12.95 -5.60 -15.97
CA THR A 93 -13.32 -6.51 -14.87
C THR A 93 -13.68 -5.78 -13.58
N GLY A 94 -13.68 -4.44 -13.60
CA GLY A 94 -14.07 -3.62 -12.45
C GLY A 94 -12.95 -3.34 -11.44
N TYR A 95 -11.72 -3.80 -11.71
CA TYR A 95 -10.53 -3.56 -10.90
C TYR A 95 -9.67 -2.45 -11.49
N ARG A 96 -8.65 -2.02 -10.76
CA ARG A 96 -7.69 -0.99 -11.17
C ARG A 96 -6.27 -1.53 -11.03
N THR A 97 -5.34 -0.89 -11.72
CA THR A 97 -3.92 -0.99 -11.39
C THR A 97 -3.61 -0.01 -10.27
N LEU A 98 -3.05 -0.48 -9.15
CA LEU A 98 -2.47 0.37 -8.11
C LEU A 98 -0.97 0.49 -8.39
N TYR A 99 -0.53 1.70 -8.73
CA TYR A 99 0.89 2.07 -8.82
C TYR A 99 1.40 2.48 -7.44
N PHE A 100 2.64 2.10 -7.13
CA PHE A 100 3.23 2.41 -5.86
C PHE A 100 4.75 2.44 -5.85
N HIS A 101 5.30 3.19 -4.90
CA HIS A 101 6.73 3.20 -4.63
C HIS A 101 7.04 3.50 -3.16
N ALA A 102 8.22 3.07 -2.72
CA ALA A 102 8.79 3.49 -1.45
C ALA A 102 9.30 4.95 -1.54
N LEU A 103 9.32 5.68 -0.42
CA LEU A 103 9.84 7.04 -0.41
C LEU A 103 11.35 7.07 -0.70
N ALA A 104 12.11 6.22 -0.03
CA ALA A 104 13.54 6.04 -0.27
C ALA A 104 13.79 4.98 -1.36
N SER A 105 13.31 5.24 -2.58
CA SER A 105 13.58 4.42 -3.78
C SER A 105 13.33 5.21 -5.07
N THR A 106 13.95 4.78 -6.17
CA THR A 106 13.64 5.28 -7.52
C THR A 106 12.82 4.30 -8.36
N ASN A 107 12.42 3.16 -7.78
CA ASN A 107 11.62 2.14 -8.48
C ASN A 107 10.13 2.41 -8.30
N GLU A 108 9.37 2.22 -9.37
CA GLU A 108 7.90 2.23 -9.37
C GLU A 108 7.39 0.83 -9.67
N PHE A 109 6.42 0.37 -8.91
CA PHE A 109 5.80 -0.95 -9.05
C PHE A 109 4.30 -0.81 -9.29
N SER A 110 3.65 -1.91 -9.66
CA SER A 110 2.20 -1.91 -9.85
C SER A 110 1.59 -3.28 -9.58
N VAL A 111 0.41 -3.29 -8.97
CA VAL A 111 -0.34 -4.52 -8.67
C VAL A 111 -1.81 -4.32 -9.00
N SER A 112 -2.49 -5.38 -9.45
CA SER A 112 -3.94 -5.35 -9.65
C SER A 112 -4.66 -5.24 -8.31
N THR A 113 -5.66 -4.36 -8.20
CA THR A 113 -6.50 -4.30 -7.00
C THR A 113 -7.31 -5.59 -6.78
N GLU A 114 -7.50 -6.42 -7.80
CA GLU A 114 -8.09 -7.77 -7.66
C GLU A 114 -7.32 -8.60 -6.63
N VAL A 115 -5.98 -8.54 -6.70
CA VAL A 115 -5.08 -9.23 -5.77
C VAL A 115 -5.22 -8.63 -4.37
N LEU A 116 -5.18 -7.30 -4.28
CA LEU A 116 -5.21 -6.59 -2.99
C LEU A 116 -6.53 -6.75 -2.23
N ARG A 117 -7.66 -6.71 -2.94
CA ARG A 117 -9.01 -6.80 -2.38
C ARG A 117 -9.35 -8.22 -1.92
N ASN A 118 -8.74 -9.24 -2.51
CA ASN A 118 -8.92 -10.62 -2.09
C ASN A 118 -7.96 -10.98 -0.95
N LYS A 119 -8.43 -10.86 0.29
CA LYS A 119 -7.65 -11.13 1.51
C LYS A 119 -6.94 -12.50 1.51
N THR A 120 -7.55 -13.54 0.95
CA THR A 120 -6.92 -14.87 0.89
C THR A 120 -5.74 -14.87 -0.06
N ILE A 121 -5.88 -14.28 -1.24
CA ILE A 121 -4.80 -14.17 -2.23
C ILE A 121 -3.69 -13.23 -1.70
N ALA A 122 -4.07 -12.07 -1.18
CA ALA A 122 -3.15 -11.04 -0.71
C ALA A 122 -2.22 -11.49 0.44
N LEU A 123 -2.64 -12.48 1.23
CA LEU A 123 -1.91 -12.97 2.41
C LEU A 123 -1.23 -14.32 2.19
N ASP A 124 -1.44 -14.95 1.03
CA ASP A 124 -0.87 -16.27 0.74
C ASP A 124 0.41 -16.14 -0.10
N SER A 125 1.51 -16.66 0.46
CA SER A 125 2.84 -16.65 -0.16
C SER A 125 2.92 -17.33 -1.54
N SER A 126 1.98 -18.23 -1.88
CA SER A 126 1.92 -18.84 -3.21
C SER A 126 1.57 -17.84 -4.32
N TYR A 127 0.91 -16.73 -3.97
CA TYR A 127 0.55 -15.64 -4.89
C TYR A 127 1.49 -14.45 -4.83
N TYR A 128 2.64 -14.57 -4.16
CA TYR A 128 3.62 -13.49 -3.99
C TYR A 128 4.08 -12.88 -5.33
N HIS A 129 4.14 -13.68 -6.39
CA HIS A 129 4.55 -13.27 -7.74
C HIS A 129 3.51 -12.42 -8.50
N LEU A 130 2.33 -12.16 -7.93
CA LEU A 130 1.29 -11.32 -8.54
C LEU A 130 1.49 -9.81 -8.27
N PHE A 131 2.49 -9.45 -7.46
CA PHE A 131 2.97 -8.09 -7.24
C PHE A 131 4.07 -7.75 -8.23
#